data_AF-A0A4Q6E1T5-F1
#
_entry.id   AF-A0A4Q6E1T5-F1
#
_cell.length_a   1.000
_cell.length_b   1.000
_cell.length_c   1.000
_cell.angle_alpha   90.00
_cell.angle_beta   90.00
_cell.angle_gamma   90.00
#
_symmetry.space_group_name_H-M   'P 1'
#
loop_
_entity.id
_entity.type
_entity.pdbx_description
1 polymer ?
#
loop_
_entity_poly.entity_id
_entity_poly.type
_entity_poly.pdbx_seq_one_letter_code
_entity_poly.pdbx_strand_id
1 'polypeptide(L)' 'MADIDYNDEAIKRLRHDINNQLSNINLCLEHLKYEVENPSEDYLFYLETISTSCKSIIGILKNPAP' A
#
# COMPACT_ATOMS: atom_id res chain seq x y z
N MET A 1 2.92 31.66 -10.89
CA MET A 1 3.27 30.39 -11.57
C MET A 1 4.09 29.46 -10.68
N ALA A 2 4.83 29.95 -9.68
CA ALA A 2 5.62 29.14 -8.75
C ALA A 2 4.80 28.34 -7.71
N ASP A 3 3.63 28.84 -7.28
CA ASP A 3 2.84 28.17 -6.21
C ASP A 3 2.16 26.87 -6.65
N ILE A 4 1.83 26.74 -7.95
CA ILE A 4 1.23 25.51 -8.51
C ILE A 4 2.27 24.37 -8.54
N ASP A 5 3.51 24.70 -8.89
CA ASP A 5 4.62 23.75 -9.06
C ASP A 5 5.09 23.16 -7.71
N TYR A 6 5.08 23.96 -6.64
CA TYR A 6 5.41 23.48 -5.29
C TYR A 6 4.40 22.44 -4.78
N ASN A 7 3.11 22.66 -5.04
CA ASN A 7 2.04 21.78 -4.58
C ASN A 7 2.08 20.42 -5.32
N ASP A 8 2.34 20.44 -6.63
CA ASP A 8 2.44 19.22 -7.42
C ASP A 8 3.64 18.35 -7.01
N GLU A 9 4.79 18.96 -6.72
CA GLU A 9 5.96 18.24 -6.21
C GLU A 9 5.75 17.70 -4.79
N ALA A 10 5.06 18.44 -3.92
CA ALA A 10 4.68 17.95 -2.60
C ALA A 10 3.75 16.72 -2.69
N ILE A 11 2.76 16.75 -3.57
CA ILE A 11 1.83 15.63 -3.82
C ILE A 11 2.56 14.42 -4.41
N LYS A 12 3.49 14.63 -5.36
CA LYS A 12 4.32 13.55 -5.91
C LYS A 12 5.16 12.87 -4.84
N ARG A 13 5.83 13.64 -3.98
CA ARG A 13 6.61 13.10 -2.84
C ARG A 13 5.72 12.32 -1.87
N LEU A 14 4.58 12.89 -1.49
CA LEU A 14 3.62 12.20 -0.61
C LEU A 14 3.17 10.86 -1.20
N ARG A 15 2.81 10.81 -2.49
CA ARG A 15 2.44 9.58 -3.17
C ARG A 15 3.58 8.56 -3.22
N HIS A 16 4.80 9.00 -3.48
CA HIS A 16 5.99 8.15 -3.44
C HIS A 16 6.14 7.51 -2.05
N ASP A 17 6.09 8.32 -0.99
CA ASP A 17 6.29 7.85 0.38
C ASP A 17 5.21 6.86 0.81
N ILE A 18 3.95 7.12 0.46
CA ILE A 18 2.85 6.17 0.71
C ILE A 18 3.07 4.86 -0.07
N ASN A 19 3.42 4.93 -1.35
CA ASN A 19 3.71 3.72 -2.15
C ASN A 19 4.85 2.89 -1.56
N ASN A 20 5.88 3.55 -1.01
CA ASN A 20 6.98 2.88 -0.34
C ASN A 20 6.51 2.14 0.93
N GLN A 21 5.67 2.77 1.76
CA GLN A 21 5.11 2.11 2.94
C GLN A 21 4.20 0.93 2.57
N LEU A 22 3.36 1.07 1.54
CA LEU A 22 2.50 -0.03 1.07
C LEU A 22 3.30 -1.19 0.49
N SER A 23 4.44 -0.90 -0.15
CA SER A 23 5.36 -1.93 -0.64
C SER A 23 5.99 -2.70 0.52
N ASN A 24 6.44 -1.99 1.57
CA ASN A 24 6.99 -2.61 2.77
C ASN A 24 5.95 -3.47 3.50
N ILE A 25 4.70 -3.01 3.63
CA ILE A 25 3.63 -3.79 4.24
C ILE A 25 3.37 -5.08 3.44
N ASN A 26 3.26 -4.99 2.11
CA ASN A 26 3.07 -6.19 1.28
C ASN A 26 4.22 -7.18 1.44
N LEU A 27 5.48 -6.70 1.49
CA LEU A 27 6.63 -7.56 1.73
C LEU A 27 6.55 -8.28 3.08
N CYS A 28 6.19 -7.56 4.15
CA CYS A 28 5.97 -8.18 5.47
C CYS A 28 4.87 -9.22 5.44
N LEU A 29 3.74 -8.96 4.76
CA LEU A 29 2.65 -9.93 4.63
C LEU A 29 3.09 -11.19 3.87
N GLU A 30 3.89 -11.04 2.80
CA GLU A 30 4.43 -12.20 2.08
C GLU A 30 5.33 -13.06 2.96
N HIS A 31 6.18 -12.44 3.79
CA HIS A 31 7.01 -13.20 4.75
C HIS A 31 6.15 -13.87 5.82
N LEU A 32 5.15 -13.16 6.37
CA LEU A 32 4.25 -13.69 7.40
C LEU A 32 3.51 -14.97 6.96
N LYS A 33 3.22 -15.14 5.66
CA LYS A 33 2.60 -16.37 5.15
C LYS A 33 3.39 -17.64 5.47
N TYR A 34 4.70 -17.52 5.68
CA TYR A 34 5.60 -18.65 5.91
C TYR A 34 6.03 -18.80 7.38
N GLU A 35 5.71 -17.83 8.24
CA GLU A 35 6.10 -17.85 9.67
C GLU A 35 5.18 -18.74 10.53
N VAL A 36 4.02 -19.13 10.00
CA VAL A 36 3.03 -19.96 10.71
C VAL A 36 2.91 -21.30 10.00
N GLU A 37 3.31 -22.38 10.69
CA GLU A 37 3.35 -23.74 10.13
C GLU A 37 1.96 -24.27 9.74
N ASN A 38 0.93 -23.94 10.52
CA ASN A 38 -0.46 -24.34 10.28
C ASN A 38 -1.39 -23.11 10.43
N PRO A 39 -1.46 -22.23 9.42
CA PRO A 39 -2.27 -21.03 9.51
C PRO A 39 -3.76 -21.36 9.55
N SER A 40 -4.52 -20.68 10.40
CA SER A 40 -5.98 -20.78 10.41
C SER A 40 -6.58 -20.08 9.18
N GLU A 41 -7.84 -20.39 8.86
CA GLU A 41 -8.59 -19.69 7.81
C GLU A 41 -8.66 -18.17 8.10
N ASP A 42 -8.92 -17.79 9.35
CA ASP A 42 -8.93 -16.38 9.77
C ASP A 42 -7.58 -15.69 9.54
N TYR A 43 -6.48 -16.39 9.82
CA TYR A 43 -5.13 -15.87 9.59
C TYR A 43 -4.91 -15.55 8.11
N LEU A 44 -5.22 -16.50 7.22
CA LEU A 44 -5.11 -16.33 5.78
C LEU A 44 -6.03 -15.22 5.28
N PHE A 45 -7.27 -15.17 5.79
CA PHE A 45 -8.25 -14.14 5.47
C PHE A 45 -7.74 -12.74 5.83
N TYR A 46 -7.13 -12.56 7.01
CA TYR A 46 -6.58 -11.26 7.40
C TYR A 46 -5.40 -10.86 6.51
N LEU A 47 -4.48 -11.77 6.19
CA LEU A 47 -3.36 -11.47 5.29
C LEU A 47 -3.85 -11.03 3.90
N GLU A 48 -4.81 -11.75 3.33
CA GLU A 48 -5.40 -11.43 2.04
C GLU A 48 -6.15 -10.09 2.07
N THR A 49 -6.93 -9.84 3.14
CA THR A 49 -7.69 -8.60 3.31
C THR A 49 -6.76 -7.38 3.37
N ILE A 50 -5.67 -7.46 4.13
CA ILE A 50 -4.69 -6.36 4.23
C ILE A 50 -3.97 -6.17 2.90
N SER A 51 -3.53 -7.26 2.23
CA SER A 51 -2.87 -7.15 0.92
C SER A 51 -3.78 -6.53 -0.14
N THR A 52 -5.04 -6.96 -0.19
CA THR A 52 -6.06 -6.41 -1.10
C THR A 52 -6.29 -4.93 -0.85
N SER A 53 -6.41 -4.53 0.42
CA SER A 53 -6.55 -3.13 0.80
C SER A 53 -5.35 -2.29 0.37
N CYS A 54 -4.12 -2.80 0.53
CA CYS A 54 -2.92 -2.12 0.05
C CYS A 54 -2.94 -1.91 -1.47
N LYS A 55 -3.35 -2.93 -2.24
CA LYS A 55 -3.49 -2.84 -3.70
C LYS A 55 -4.55 -1.82 -4.11
N SER A 56 -5.68 -1.77 -3.40
CA SER A 56 -6.72 -0.77 -3.64
C SER A 56 -6.22 0.64 -3.39
N ILE A 57 -5.46 0.88 -2.31
CA ILE A 57 -4.87 2.19 -2.03
C ILE A 57 -3.88 2.59 -3.14
N ILE A 58 -3.02 1.67 -3.59
CA ILE A 58 -2.11 1.93 -4.73
C ILE A 58 -2.91 2.30 -5.99
N GLY A 59 -4.04 1.63 -6.24
CA GLY A 59 -4.94 1.95 -7.33
C GLY A 59 -5.48 3.39 -7.26
N ILE A 60 -5.95 3.80 -6.07
CA ILE A 60 -6.44 5.16 -5.81
C ILE A 60 -5.31 6.19 -5.96
N LEU A 61 -4.09 5.90 -5.51
CA LEU A 61 -2.96 6.83 -5.66
C LEU A 61 -2.50 7.02 -7.11
N LYS A 62 -2.66 5.98 -7.94
CA LYS A 62 -2.34 6.02 -9.37
C LYS A 62 -3.42 6.77 -10.15
N ASN A 63 -4.68 6.47 -9.89
CA ASN A 63 -5.84 7.05 -10.55
C ASN A 63 -6.83 7.54 -9.48
N PRO A 64 -6.55 8.67 -8.81
CA PRO A 64 -7.50 9.25 -7.88
C PRO A 64 -8.76 9.60 -8.65
N ALA A 65 -9.92 9.29 -8.07
CA ALA A 65 -11.19 9.74 -8.63
C ALA A 65 -11.15 11.28 -8.80
N PRO A 66 -11.77 11.81 -9.86
CA PRO A 66 -11.79 13.25 -10.12
C PRO A 66 -12.43 14.05 -8.99
#